data_AF-A0A6G3LJI6-F1
#
_entry.id   AF-A0A6G3LJI6-F1
#
_cell.length_a   1.000
_cell.length_b   1.000
_cell.length_c   1.000
_cell.angle_alpha   90.00
_cell.angle_beta   90.00
_cell.angle_gamma   90.00
#
_symmetry.space_group_name_H-M   'P 1'
#
loop_
_entity.id
_entity.type
_entity.pdbx_description
1 polymer ?
#
loop_
_entity_poly.entity_id
_entity_poly.type
_entity_poly.pdbx_seq_one_letter_code
_entity_poly.pdbx_strand_id
1 'polypeptide(L)'
;MTIQLLGTPDPTLGLTVVDEKGLPLAFDTDQTGRYLTVATLNSSQVYVSYYTQDLTSKSGIFWIISVNSPYPLKVVLPVNATPVDMNLLPTKIYSTGRNLAIEYPAGSLQLKYVILARANKTADTLLNVTRNVPGLERQRNRLQLLEQLLARIQERAKGIHKQLALQLKELVQEAVNLAEKAPEMAKNNPGELARQAQDIGNRARQMRGGGRGP
;
A
#
# COMPACT_ATOMS: atom_id res chain seq x y z
N MET A 1 -4.45 33.04 16.07
CA MET A 1 -4.24 31.67 16.60
C MET A 1 -2.92 31.15 16.09
N THR A 2 -2.14 30.41 16.88
CA THR A 2 -0.88 29.79 16.43
C THR A 2 -1.05 28.28 16.35
N ILE A 3 -0.65 27.68 15.23
CA ILE A 3 -0.77 26.25 14.95
C ILE A 3 0.63 25.69 14.69
N GLN A 4 0.98 24.59 15.36
CA GLN A 4 2.21 23.87 15.06
C GLN A 4 1.97 22.91 13.89
N LEU A 5 2.76 23.04 12.83
CA LEU A 5 2.78 22.11 11.71
C LEU A 5 3.59 20.87 12.07
N LEU A 6 3.17 19.73 11.53
CA LEU A 6 3.82 18.44 11.81
C LEU A 6 5.13 18.27 11.04
N GLY A 7 5.31 19.01 9.94
CA GLY A 7 6.48 18.99 9.08
C GLY A 7 6.53 20.25 8.22
N THR A 8 7.66 20.50 7.56
CA THR A 8 7.87 21.68 6.73
C THR A 8 7.03 21.59 5.46
N PRO A 9 6.19 22.58 5.15
CA PRO A 9 5.44 22.61 3.90
C PRO A 9 6.35 22.64 2.67
N ASP A 10 5.97 21.91 1.62
CA ASP A 10 6.65 21.97 0.33
C ASP A 10 6.40 23.34 -0.33
N PRO A 11 7.46 24.12 -0.63
CA PRO A 11 7.31 25.48 -1.15
C PRO A 11 6.72 25.53 -2.56
N THR A 12 6.72 24.41 -3.30
CA THR A 12 6.22 24.34 -4.68
C THR A 12 4.76 23.92 -4.79
N LEU A 13 4.23 23.24 -3.76
CA LEU A 13 2.86 22.71 -3.77
C LEU A 13 1.88 23.56 -2.94
N GLY A 14 2.40 24.51 -2.17
CA GLY A 14 1.61 25.48 -1.42
C GLY A 14 0.98 24.94 -0.13
N LEU A 15 0.56 25.90 0.72
CA LEU A 15 -0.16 25.69 1.97
C LEU A 15 -1.51 26.41 1.84
N THR A 16 -2.60 25.74 2.18
CA THR A 16 -3.95 26.31 2.17
C THR A 16 -4.50 26.37 3.59
N VAL A 17 -5.10 27.51 3.94
CA VAL A 17 -5.74 27.75 5.23
C VAL A 17 -7.14 28.32 4.98
N VAL A 18 -8.16 27.60 5.42
CA VAL A 18 -9.57 27.97 5.22
C VAL A 18 -10.39 27.83 6.51
N ASP A 19 -11.51 28.54 6.57
CA ASP A 19 -12.51 28.42 7.65
C ASP A 19 -13.45 27.22 7.44
N GLU A 20 -14.45 27.07 8.31
CA GLU A 20 -15.47 26.01 8.19
C GLU A 20 -16.36 26.08 6.93
N LYS A 21 -16.38 27.22 6.23
CA LYS A 21 -17.12 27.43 4.97
C LYS A 21 -16.23 27.29 3.74
N GLY A 22 -14.94 26.99 3.94
CA GLY A 22 -13.95 26.90 2.86
C GLY A 22 -13.45 28.26 2.37
N LEU A 23 -13.70 29.35 3.11
CA LEU A 23 -13.21 30.67 2.77
C LEU A 23 -11.74 30.82 3.22
N PRO A 24 -10.86 31.39 2.38
CA PRO A 24 -9.46 31.60 2.75
C PRO A 24 -9.30 32.49 3.99
N LEU A 25 -8.41 32.08 4.89
CA LEU A 25 -8.01 32.87 6.05
C LEU A 25 -6.60 33.41 5.85
N ALA A 26 -6.37 34.66 6.25
CA ALA A 26 -5.03 35.24 6.22
C ALA A 26 -4.12 34.54 7.25
N PHE A 27 -2.91 34.20 6.82
CA PHE A 27 -1.93 33.53 7.66
C PHE A 27 -0.52 34.04 7.38
N ASP A 28 0.37 33.80 8.34
CA ASP A 28 1.81 34.00 8.20
C ASP A 28 2.56 32.80 8.80
N THR A 29 3.72 32.47 8.22
CA THR A 29 4.58 31.38 8.68
C THR A 29 5.81 31.93 9.37
N ASP A 30 6.23 31.30 10.46
CA ASP A 30 7.48 31.67 11.11
C ASP A 30 8.71 31.37 10.24
N GLN A 31 9.88 31.89 10.61
CA GLN A 31 11.13 31.70 9.86
C GLN A 31 11.52 30.22 9.72
N THR A 32 11.05 29.35 10.61
CA THR A 32 11.32 27.91 10.54
C THR A 32 10.31 27.14 9.69
N GLY A 33 9.20 27.76 9.30
CA GLY A 33 8.10 27.12 8.57
C GLY A 33 7.34 26.07 9.38
N ARG A 34 7.50 26.04 10.71
CA ARG A 34 6.89 25.04 11.61
C ARG A 34 5.72 25.59 12.41
N TYR A 35 5.58 26.90 12.48
CA TYR A 35 4.47 27.55 13.16
C TYR A 35 3.72 28.46 12.19
N LEU A 36 2.40 28.34 12.22
CA LEU A 36 1.48 29.11 11.42
C LEU A 36 0.68 30.04 12.32
N THR A 37 0.70 31.35 12.05
CA THR A 37 -0.15 32.33 12.72
C THR A 37 -1.33 32.66 11.81
N VAL A 38 -2.54 32.30 12.23
CA VAL A 38 -3.78 32.47 11.46
C VAL A 38 -4.65 33.57 12.07
N ALA A 39 -5.13 34.49 11.23
CA ALA A 39 -6.16 35.46 11.56
C ALA A 39 -7.54 34.81 11.40
N THR A 40 -8.20 34.50 12.51
CA THR A 40 -9.40 33.66 12.51
C THR A 40 -10.69 34.40 12.16
N LEU A 41 -10.77 35.74 12.29
CA LEU A 41 -11.91 36.56 11.87
C LEU A 41 -13.31 35.99 12.26
N ASN A 42 -13.47 35.54 13.51
CA ASN A 42 -14.68 34.88 14.04
C ASN A 42 -15.01 33.49 13.46
N SER A 43 -14.06 32.83 12.80
CA SER A 43 -14.18 31.44 12.37
C SER A 43 -14.23 30.51 13.59
N SER A 44 -15.06 29.47 13.50
CA SER A 44 -15.21 28.45 14.53
C SER A 44 -14.19 27.32 14.38
N GLN A 45 -13.73 27.07 13.14
CA GLN A 45 -12.74 26.05 12.82
C GLN A 45 -11.76 26.55 11.76
N VAL A 46 -10.56 25.98 11.77
CA VAL A 46 -9.50 26.28 10.80
C VAL A 46 -9.01 24.97 10.23
N TYR A 47 -9.02 24.86 8.91
CA TYR A 47 -8.47 23.73 8.18
C TYR A 47 -7.18 24.13 7.48
N VAL A 48 -6.09 23.43 7.82
CA VAL A 48 -4.78 23.63 7.23
C VAL A 48 -4.42 22.40 6.40
N SER A 49 -4.10 22.59 5.12
CA SER A 49 -3.72 21.53 4.18
C SER A 49 -2.41 21.86 3.50
N TYR A 50 -1.48 20.90 3.47
CA TYR A 50 -0.16 21.04 2.85
C TYR A 50 0.47 19.69 2.53
N TYR A 51 1.48 19.74 1.68
CA TYR A 51 2.36 18.61 1.39
C TYR A 51 3.67 18.76 2.16
N THR A 52 4.24 17.66 2.63
CA THR A 52 5.55 17.64 3.30
C THR A 52 6.26 16.32 3.02
N GLN A 53 7.58 16.36 2.91
CA GLN A 53 8.42 15.17 2.74
C GLN A 53 9.04 14.70 4.08
N ASP A 54 8.92 15.50 5.14
CA ASP A 54 9.66 15.33 6.39
C ASP A 54 9.18 14.14 7.22
N LEU A 55 7.90 13.77 7.08
CA LEU A 55 7.24 12.81 7.95
C LEU A 55 7.53 11.36 7.60
N THR A 56 7.97 11.10 6.37
CA THR A 56 8.11 9.73 5.86
C THR A 56 9.52 9.46 5.37
N SER A 57 10.08 8.34 5.80
CA SER A 57 11.36 7.83 5.31
C SER A 57 11.24 6.40 4.81
N LYS A 58 12.24 5.95 4.04
CA LYS A 58 12.29 4.60 3.48
C LYS A 58 13.57 3.90 3.92
N SER A 59 13.43 2.69 4.46
CA SER A 59 14.55 1.81 4.79
C SER A 59 14.26 0.39 4.28
N GLY A 60 14.95 0.00 3.22
CA GLY A 60 14.70 -1.25 2.50
C GLY A 60 13.26 -1.35 1.99
N ILE A 61 12.53 -2.37 2.45
CA ILE A 61 11.10 -2.56 2.10
C ILE A 61 10.15 -1.72 2.95
N PHE A 62 10.63 -1.18 4.07
CA PHE A 62 9.81 -0.46 5.02
C PHE A 62 9.71 1.01 4.65
N TRP A 63 8.51 1.52 4.82
CA TRP A 63 8.22 2.94 4.95
C TRP A 63 8.00 3.22 6.43
N ILE A 64 8.53 4.33 6.90
CA ILE A 64 8.50 4.72 8.31
C ILE A 64 7.92 6.12 8.37
N ILE A 65 6.78 6.26 9.05
CA ILE A 65 6.27 7.56 9.49
C ILE A 65 6.87 7.85 10.85
N SER A 66 7.50 9.01 11.01
CA SER A 66 8.04 9.50 12.27
C SER A 66 7.54 10.91 12.50
N VAL A 67 6.71 11.11 13.51
CA VAL A 67 6.11 12.42 13.82
C VAL A 67 5.90 12.57 15.32
N ASN A 68 6.23 13.74 15.87
CA ASN A 68 5.85 14.11 17.22
C ASN A 68 4.75 15.15 17.13
N SER A 69 3.52 14.77 17.51
CA SER A 69 2.34 15.62 17.38
C SER A 69 1.81 16.02 18.74
N PRO A 70 1.56 17.33 18.99
CA PRO A 70 0.83 17.76 20.18
C PRO A 70 -0.68 17.49 20.07
N TYR A 71 -1.17 17.03 18.91
CA TYR A 71 -2.58 16.78 18.62
C TYR A 71 -2.84 15.28 18.38
N PRO A 72 -4.07 14.78 18.63
CA PRO A 72 -4.50 13.47 18.16
C PRO A 72 -4.27 13.34 16.65
N LEU A 73 -3.82 12.17 16.21
CA LEU A 73 -3.42 11.92 14.83
C LEU A 73 -4.39 10.95 14.16
N LYS A 74 -4.68 11.20 12.89
CA LYS A 74 -5.29 10.23 11.98
C LYS A 74 -4.36 10.00 10.81
N VAL A 75 -3.83 8.79 10.71
CA VAL A 75 -2.97 8.36 9.60
C VAL A 75 -3.80 7.54 8.62
N VAL A 76 -3.86 7.98 7.37
CA VAL A 76 -4.48 7.22 6.28
C VAL A 76 -3.36 6.65 5.41
N LEU A 77 -3.18 5.35 5.48
CA LEU A 77 -2.12 4.68 4.73
C LEU A 77 -2.51 4.52 3.25
N PRO A 78 -1.54 4.49 2.33
CA PRO A 78 -1.80 4.24 0.92
C PRO A 78 -2.42 2.86 0.70
N VAL A 79 -3.08 2.67 -0.45
CA VAL A 79 -3.68 1.40 -0.82
C VAL A 79 -2.63 0.28 -0.83
N ASN A 80 -2.97 -0.90 -0.32
CA ASN A 80 -2.09 -2.06 -0.17
C ASN A 80 -0.92 -1.83 0.82
N ALA A 81 -1.03 -0.85 1.71
CA ALA A 81 -0.12 -0.72 2.83
C ALA A 81 -0.53 -1.63 4.00
N THR A 82 0.46 -2.25 4.62
CA THR A 82 0.28 -3.08 5.81
C THR A 82 1.15 -2.51 6.94
N PRO A 83 0.56 -2.08 8.06
CA PRO A 83 1.31 -1.77 9.28
C PRO A 83 2.08 -3.01 9.76
N VAL A 84 3.36 -2.84 10.09
CA VAL A 84 4.22 -3.92 10.56
C VAL A 84 4.61 -3.72 12.02
N ASP A 85 4.85 -2.48 12.41
CA ASP A 85 5.36 -2.13 13.74
C ASP A 85 4.94 -0.70 14.09
N MET A 86 4.62 -0.45 15.36
CA MET A 86 4.27 0.88 15.87
C MET A 86 4.67 1.01 17.34
N ASN A 87 5.24 2.15 17.72
CA ASN A 87 5.63 2.42 19.10
C ASN A 87 4.47 2.94 19.98
N LEU A 88 3.43 3.49 19.36
CA LEU A 88 2.27 4.09 20.00
C LEU A 88 1.04 3.26 19.66
N LEU A 89 0.21 2.96 20.66
CA LEU A 89 -1.02 2.18 20.45
C LEU A 89 -2.12 3.06 19.84
N PRO A 90 -2.85 2.55 18.83
CA PRO A 90 -3.94 3.27 18.21
C PRO A 90 -5.19 3.26 19.10
N THR A 91 -5.95 4.35 19.08
CA THR A 91 -7.28 4.41 19.70
C THR A 91 -8.34 3.76 18.83
N LYS A 92 -8.15 3.77 17.50
CA LYS A 92 -9.08 3.18 16.55
C LYS A 92 -8.37 2.75 15.26
N ILE A 93 -8.82 1.64 14.67
CA ILE A 93 -8.40 1.18 13.35
C ILE A 93 -9.66 0.86 12.54
N TYR A 94 -9.74 1.35 11.31
CA TYR A 94 -10.86 1.09 10.41
C TYR A 94 -10.47 1.29 8.95
N SER A 95 -11.27 0.70 8.05
CA SER A 95 -11.12 0.91 6.61
C SER A 95 -11.86 2.17 6.16
N THR A 96 -11.22 2.97 5.32
CA THR A 96 -11.84 4.09 4.59
C THR A 96 -11.68 3.85 3.09
N GLY A 97 -12.73 3.33 2.45
CA GLY A 97 -12.65 2.84 1.07
C GLY A 97 -11.63 1.71 0.94
N ARG A 98 -10.55 1.93 0.16
CA ARG A 98 -9.45 0.95 -0.04
C ARG A 98 -8.24 1.21 0.85
N ASN A 99 -8.32 2.20 1.73
CA ASN A 99 -7.21 2.65 2.57
C ASN A 99 -7.46 2.23 4.02
N LEU A 100 -6.39 1.96 4.75
CA LEU A 100 -6.45 1.73 6.20
C LEU A 100 -6.27 3.07 6.91
N ALA A 101 -7.23 3.45 7.74
CA ALA A 101 -7.15 4.60 8.62
C ALA A 101 -6.87 4.15 10.05
N ILE A 102 -5.94 4.84 10.71
CA ILE A 102 -5.53 4.56 12.08
C ILE A 102 -5.51 5.86 12.86
N GLU A 103 -6.21 5.88 13.99
CA GLU A 103 -6.25 7.01 14.91
C GLU A 103 -5.36 6.75 16.12
N TYR A 104 -4.62 7.77 16.53
CA TYR A 104 -3.67 7.75 17.64
C TYR A 104 -3.93 8.93 18.58
N PRO A 105 -3.62 8.78 19.88
CA PRO A 105 -3.56 9.94 20.76
C PRO A 105 -2.40 10.88 20.37
N ALA A 106 -2.35 12.06 20.97
CA ALA A 106 -1.19 12.94 20.84
C ALA A 106 0.09 12.26 21.37
N GLY A 107 1.23 12.56 20.75
CA GLY A 107 2.54 12.02 21.16
C GLY A 107 3.48 11.73 20.00
N SER A 108 4.56 11.02 20.32
CA SER A 108 5.60 10.61 19.38
C SER A 108 5.23 9.29 18.71
N LEU A 109 4.80 9.37 17.46
CA LEU A 109 4.44 8.24 16.62
C LEU A 109 5.63 7.86 15.71
N GLN A 110 6.00 6.59 15.80
CA GLN A 110 6.78 5.87 14.80
C GLN A 110 5.94 4.70 14.31
N LEU A 111 5.51 4.76 13.05
CA LEU A 111 4.71 3.73 12.40
C LEU A 111 5.48 3.18 11.19
N LYS A 112 5.83 1.90 11.23
CA LYS A 112 6.44 1.19 10.11
C LYS A 112 5.37 0.44 9.33
N TYR A 113 5.39 0.58 8.02
CA TYR A 113 4.49 -0.13 7.12
C TYR A 113 5.23 -0.58 5.86
N VAL A 114 4.68 -1.57 5.18
CA VAL A 114 5.14 -2.01 3.86
C VAL A 114 4.04 -1.75 2.85
N ILE A 115 4.42 -1.28 1.66
CA ILE A 115 3.48 -1.19 0.54
C ILE A 115 3.67 -2.43 -0.32
N LEU A 116 2.70 -3.35 -0.29
CA LEU A 116 2.71 -4.57 -1.08
C LEU A 116 2.29 -4.30 -2.54
N ALA A 117 2.97 -3.37 -3.21
CA ALA A 117 2.83 -3.18 -4.65
C ALA A 117 3.20 -4.44 -5.46
N ARG A 118 3.94 -5.37 -4.84
CA ARG A 118 4.36 -6.63 -5.46
C ARG A 118 3.23 -7.64 -5.61
N ALA A 119 2.25 -7.72 -4.70
CA ALA A 119 1.16 -8.70 -4.82
C ALA A 119 0.33 -8.49 -6.10
N ASN A 120 -0.03 -7.24 -6.41
CA ASN A 120 -0.72 -6.90 -7.65
C ASN A 120 0.17 -7.10 -8.88
N LYS A 121 1.46 -6.73 -8.84
CA LYS A 121 2.41 -7.02 -9.94
C LYS A 121 2.59 -8.52 -10.18
N THR A 122 2.55 -9.34 -9.14
CA THR A 122 2.63 -10.81 -9.26
C THR A 122 1.34 -11.36 -9.86
N ALA A 123 0.17 -10.91 -9.41
CA ALA A 123 -1.11 -11.26 -10.02
C ALA A 123 -1.17 -10.82 -11.50
N ASP A 124 -0.75 -9.60 -11.81
CA ASP A 124 -0.70 -9.10 -13.19
C ASP A 124 0.34 -9.86 -14.04
N THR A 125 1.46 -10.28 -13.45
CA THR A 125 2.41 -11.17 -14.13
C THR A 125 1.79 -12.53 -14.41
N LEU A 126 1.11 -13.16 -13.43
CA LEU A 126 0.39 -14.41 -13.64
C LEU A 126 -0.69 -14.28 -14.72
N LEU A 127 -1.41 -13.15 -14.77
CA LEU A 127 -2.41 -12.88 -15.81
C LEU A 127 -1.78 -12.74 -17.21
N ASN A 128 -0.61 -12.14 -17.32
CA ASN A 128 0.08 -12.00 -18.61
C ASN A 128 0.70 -13.33 -19.06
N VAL A 129 1.23 -14.11 -18.11
CA VAL A 129 1.85 -15.43 -18.36
C VAL A 129 0.78 -16.45 -18.78
N THR A 130 -0.33 -16.55 -18.05
CA THR A 130 -1.43 -17.48 -18.34
C THR A 130 -2.18 -17.17 -19.65
N ARG A 131 -2.18 -15.91 -20.10
CA ARG A 131 -2.74 -15.53 -21.41
C ARG A 131 -1.85 -15.92 -22.58
N ASN A 132 -0.54 -16.06 -22.38
CA ASN A 132 0.41 -16.44 -23.42
C ASN A 132 0.86 -17.90 -23.25
N VAL A 133 -0.10 -18.83 -23.40
CA VAL A 133 0.12 -20.27 -23.25
C VAL A 133 1.31 -20.79 -24.08
N PRO A 134 1.50 -20.41 -25.36
CA PRO A 134 2.64 -20.85 -26.16
C PRO A 134 4.00 -20.33 -25.65
N GLY A 135 4.02 -19.26 -24.85
CA GLY A 135 5.22 -18.64 -24.30
C GLY A 135 5.56 -19.04 -22.86
N LEU A 136 4.77 -19.92 -22.23
CA LEU A 136 4.90 -20.31 -20.82
C LEU A 136 6.29 -20.85 -20.49
N GLU A 137 6.84 -21.73 -21.33
CA GLU A 137 8.17 -22.32 -21.16
C GLU A 137 9.26 -21.23 -21.08
N ARG A 138 9.22 -20.25 -21.98
CA ARG A 138 10.19 -19.15 -22.05
C ARG A 138 10.16 -18.24 -20.81
N GLN A 139 9.07 -18.25 -20.06
CA GLN A 139 8.86 -17.42 -18.87
C GLN A 139 9.10 -18.17 -17.55
N ARG A 140 9.49 -19.45 -17.59
CA ARG A 140 9.76 -20.30 -16.41
C ARG A 140 10.71 -19.64 -15.41
N ASN A 141 11.84 -19.11 -15.87
CA ASN A 141 12.84 -18.47 -14.99
C ASN A 141 12.26 -17.26 -14.22
N ARG A 142 11.35 -16.52 -14.86
CA ARG A 142 10.67 -15.37 -14.23
C ARG A 142 9.63 -15.83 -13.19
N LEU A 143 8.94 -16.95 -13.43
CA LEU A 143 8.03 -17.56 -12.46
C LEU A 143 8.78 -18.09 -11.23
N GLN A 144 9.91 -18.77 -11.42
CA GLN A 144 10.77 -19.24 -10.33
C GLN A 144 11.29 -18.07 -9.46
N LEU A 145 11.68 -16.95 -10.08
CA LEU A 145 12.08 -15.77 -9.33
C LEU A 145 10.93 -15.19 -8.49
N LEU A 146 9.71 -15.19 -9.02
CA LEU A 146 8.52 -14.74 -8.28
C LEU A 146 8.21 -15.65 -7.09
N GLU A 147 8.37 -16.96 -7.25
CA GLU A 147 8.22 -17.94 -6.18
C GLU A 147 9.18 -17.67 -5.02
N GLN A 148 10.47 -17.48 -5.33
CA GLN A 148 11.50 -17.15 -4.34
C GLN A 148 11.20 -15.84 -3.59
N LEU A 149 10.69 -14.83 -4.31
CA LEU A 149 10.30 -13.56 -3.71
C LEU A 149 9.07 -13.71 -2.80
N LEU A 150 8.07 -14.51 -3.19
CA LEU A 150 6.90 -14.79 -2.37
C LEU A 150 7.24 -15.58 -1.11
N ALA A 151 8.15 -16.55 -1.19
CA ALA A 151 8.63 -17.29 -0.01
C ALA A 151 9.23 -16.35 1.05
N ARG A 152 10.08 -15.39 0.61
CA ARG A 152 10.65 -14.36 1.50
C ARG A 152 9.60 -13.42 2.09
N ILE A 153 8.52 -13.14 1.35
CA ILE A 153 7.39 -12.33 1.85
C ILE A 153 6.57 -13.13 2.87
N GLN A 154 6.31 -14.41 2.60
CA GLN A 154 5.58 -15.31 3.48
C GLN A 154 6.25 -15.45 4.85
N GLU A 155 7.57 -15.64 4.89
CA GLU A 155 8.34 -15.76 6.15
C GLU A 155 8.20 -14.52 7.05
N ARG A 156 7.94 -13.36 6.46
CA ARG A 156 7.93 -12.06 7.15
C ARG A 156 6.51 -11.50 7.37
N ALA A 157 5.50 -12.10 6.76
CA ALA A 157 4.10 -11.64 6.84
C ALA A 157 3.37 -12.25 8.05
N LYS A 158 2.51 -11.46 8.69
CA LYS A 158 1.62 -11.89 9.79
C LYS A 158 0.14 -11.74 9.41
N GLY A 159 -0.72 -12.55 10.03
CA GLY A 159 -2.18 -12.48 9.86
C GLY A 159 -2.66 -12.72 8.42
N ILE A 160 -3.64 -11.93 7.97
CA ILE A 160 -4.31 -12.03 6.66
C ILE A 160 -3.31 -11.96 5.48
N HIS A 161 -2.21 -11.22 5.64
CA HIS A 161 -1.17 -11.11 4.60
C HIS A 161 -0.33 -12.38 4.44
N LYS A 162 -0.21 -13.19 5.50
CA LYS A 162 0.42 -14.52 5.41
C LYS A 162 -0.45 -15.45 4.57
N GLN A 163 -1.77 -15.41 4.76
CA GLN A 163 -2.72 -16.21 3.99
C GLN A 163 -2.76 -15.82 2.51
N LEU A 164 -2.80 -14.51 2.21
CA LEU A 164 -2.73 -14.04 0.83
C LEU A 164 -1.39 -14.42 0.17
N ALA A 165 -0.26 -14.30 0.89
CA ALA A 165 1.05 -14.71 0.39
C ALA A 165 1.14 -16.23 0.14
N LEU A 166 0.52 -17.04 1.00
CA LEU A 166 0.41 -18.50 0.84
C LEU A 166 -0.36 -18.86 -0.43
N GLN A 167 -1.56 -18.26 -0.63
CA GLN A 167 -2.38 -18.50 -1.81
C GLN A 167 -1.70 -18.07 -3.11
N LEU A 168 -1.00 -16.93 -3.09
CA LEU A 168 -0.20 -16.46 -4.23
C LEU A 168 0.98 -17.40 -4.52
N LYS A 169 1.63 -17.93 -3.48
CA LYS A 169 2.75 -18.87 -3.63
C LYS A 169 2.30 -20.18 -4.25
N GLU A 170 1.19 -20.75 -3.78
CA GLU A 170 0.58 -21.94 -4.36
C GLU A 170 0.26 -21.73 -5.84
N LEU A 171 -0.36 -20.59 -6.18
CA LEU A 171 -0.72 -20.31 -7.56
C LEU A 171 0.51 -20.11 -8.49
N VAL A 172 1.59 -19.52 -7.97
CA VAL A 172 2.85 -19.42 -8.73
C VAL A 172 3.49 -20.80 -8.90
N GLN A 173 3.46 -21.66 -7.89
CA GLN A 173 3.98 -23.03 -8.00
C GLN A 173 3.22 -23.83 -9.07
N GLU A 174 1.89 -23.75 -9.08
CA GLU A 174 1.06 -24.37 -10.11
C GLU A 174 1.44 -23.87 -11.51
N ALA A 175 1.69 -22.57 -11.68
CA ALA A 175 2.12 -22.00 -12.95
C ALA A 175 3.53 -22.47 -13.38
N VAL A 176 4.47 -22.63 -12.44
CA VAL A 176 5.81 -23.21 -12.71
C VAL A 176 5.66 -24.66 -13.19
N ASN A 177 4.89 -25.46 -12.46
CA ASN A 177 4.67 -26.88 -12.80
C ASN A 177 3.98 -27.02 -14.16
N LEU A 178 3.03 -26.13 -14.49
CA LEU A 178 2.38 -26.10 -15.79
C LEU A 178 3.37 -25.74 -16.91
N ALA A 179 4.22 -24.74 -16.68
CA ALA A 179 5.24 -24.32 -17.64
C ALA A 179 6.29 -25.42 -17.91
N GLU A 180 6.61 -26.24 -16.91
CA GLU A 180 7.49 -27.41 -17.06
C GLU A 180 6.88 -28.50 -17.93
N LYS A 181 5.58 -28.76 -17.78
CA LYS A 181 4.85 -29.79 -18.53
C LYS A 181 4.37 -29.30 -19.90
N ALA A 182 4.39 -27.98 -20.15
CA ALA A 182 3.85 -27.35 -21.35
C ALA A 182 4.40 -27.94 -22.67
N PRO A 183 5.71 -28.25 -22.83
CA PRO A 183 6.21 -28.81 -24.09
C PRO A 183 5.59 -30.16 -24.45
N GLU A 184 5.33 -31.00 -23.46
CA GLU A 184 4.72 -32.32 -23.65
C GLU A 184 3.20 -32.23 -23.79
N MET A 185 2.53 -31.42 -22.97
CA MET A 185 1.08 -31.24 -23.05
C MET A 185 0.66 -30.52 -24.34
N ALA A 186 1.48 -29.62 -24.87
CA ALA A 186 1.20 -28.97 -26.15
C ALA A 186 1.13 -29.97 -27.31
N LYS A 187 1.90 -31.07 -27.23
CA LYS A 187 1.90 -32.14 -28.23
C LYS A 187 0.78 -33.15 -27.99
N ASN A 188 0.56 -33.54 -26.73
CA ASN A 188 -0.27 -34.69 -26.39
C ASN A 188 -1.69 -34.33 -25.92
N ASN A 189 -1.87 -33.16 -25.29
CA ASN A 189 -3.17 -32.72 -24.77
C ASN A 189 -3.29 -31.17 -24.66
N PRO A 190 -3.37 -30.45 -25.79
CA PRO A 190 -3.35 -28.98 -25.80
C PRO A 190 -4.59 -28.35 -25.15
N GLY A 191 -5.73 -29.04 -25.16
CA GLY A 191 -6.97 -28.57 -24.51
C GLY A 191 -6.85 -28.52 -22.99
N GLU A 192 -6.17 -29.51 -22.39
CA GLU A 192 -5.92 -29.55 -20.95
C GLU A 192 -4.93 -28.48 -20.52
N LEU A 193 -3.86 -28.25 -21.30
CA LEU A 193 -2.91 -27.15 -21.09
C LEU A 193 -3.63 -25.78 -21.06
N ALA A 194 -4.51 -25.52 -22.02
CA ALA A 194 -5.28 -24.26 -22.07
C ALA A 194 -6.23 -24.11 -20.88
N ARG A 195 -6.91 -25.19 -20.48
CA ARG A 195 -7.84 -25.20 -19.34
C ARG A 195 -7.12 -24.92 -18.02
N GLN A 196 -5.98 -25.56 -17.77
CA GLN A 196 -5.20 -25.33 -16.55
C GLN A 196 -4.63 -23.90 -16.51
N ALA A 197 -4.14 -23.37 -17.64
CA ALA A 197 -3.70 -21.98 -17.71
C ALA A 197 -4.84 -20.98 -17.43
N GLN A 198 -6.04 -21.26 -17.94
CA GLN A 198 -7.22 -20.42 -17.73
C GLN A 198 -7.68 -20.44 -16.27
N ASP A 199 -7.65 -21.59 -15.59
CA ASP A 199 -7.99 -21.70 -14.17
C ASP A 199 -7.04 -20.86 -13.30
N ILE A 200 -5.73 -20.99 -13.52
CA ILE A 200 -4.70 -20.20 -12.83
C ILE A 200 -4.96 -18.70 -13.06
N GLY A 201 -5.27 -18.31 -14.30
CA GLY A 201 -5.59 -16.93 -14.66
C GLY A 201 -6.83 -16.40 -13.93
N ASN A 202 -7.89 -17.20 -13.82
CA ASN A 202 -9.12 -16.81 -13.13
C ASN A 202 -8.90 -16.62 -11.62
N ARG A 203 -8.18 -17.55 -10.97
CA ARG A 203 -7.81 -17.46 -9.55
C ARG A 203 -6.91 -16.25 -9.28
N ALA A 204 -5.97 -15.93 -10.17
CA ALA A 204 -5.17 -14.71 -10.08
C ALA A 204 -6.04 -13.42 -10.13
N ARG A 205 -7.09 -13.38 -10.98
CA ARG A 205 -8.02 -12.23 -11.01
C ARG A 205 -8.81 -12.08 -9.73
N GLN A 206 -9.29 -13.19 -9.17
CA GLN A 206 -10.03 -13.20 -7.91
C GLN A 206 -9.16 -12.67 -6.76
N MET A 207 -7.90 -13.10 -6.67
CA MET A 207 -6.95 -12.58 -5.67
C MET A 207 -6.58 -11.11 -5.87
N ARG A 208 -6.63 -10.60 -7.11
CA ARG A 208 -6.49 -9.16 -7.39
C ARG A 208 -7.72 -8.35 -6.96
N GLY A 209 -8.91 -8.95 -6.98
CA GLY A 209 -10.19 -8.31 -6.64
C GLY A 209 -10.68 -8.54 -5.20
N GLY A 210 -10.04 -9.44 -4.45
CA GLY A 210 -10.50 -10.03 -3.18
C GLY A 210 -10.48 -9.13 -1.94
N GLY A 211 -10.59 -7.81 -2.10
CA GLY A 211 -10.99 -6.91 -1.01
C GLY A 211 -12.50 -6.66 -0.94
N ARG A 212 -13.28 -7.20 -1.88
CA ARG A 212 -14.75 -7.16 -1.82
C ARG A 212 -15.26 -8.40 -1.07
N GLY A 213 -15.29 -8.30 0.25
CA GLY A 213 -16.33 -8.98 1.02
C GLY A 213 -17.61 -8.14 0.98
N PRO A 214 -18.80 -8.76 1.06
CA PRO A 214 -20.07 -8.05 1.26
C PRO A 214 -20.06 -7.18 2.51
#